data_AF-A0A418Y1Z5-F1
#
_entry.id   AF-A0A418Y1Z5-F1
#
_cell.length_a   1.000
_cell.length_b   1.000
_cell.length_c   1.000
_cell.angle_alpha   90.00
_cell.angle_beta   90.00
_cell.angle_gamma   90.00
#
_symmetry.space_group_name_H-M   'P 1'
#
loop_
_entity.id
_entity.type
_entity.pdbx_description
1 polymer ?
#
loop_
_entity_poly.entity_id
_entity_poly.type
_entity_poly.pdbx_seq_one_letter_code
_entity_poly.pdbx_strand_id
1 'polypeptide(L)'
;MDSLMNQGLELMLVGMGVVFVFLIILVGVTTLMSALVQRFGQAPVAPESAAPSGAVARTDVPPAAVIKAIESAVRQHRQSQS
;
A
#
# COMPACT_ATOMS: atom_id res chain seq x y z
N MET A 1 -45.20 8.60 21.53
CA MET A 1 -43.78 9.01 21.51
C MET A 1 -42.90 8.00 20.79
N ASP A 2 -43.27 6.71 20.77
CA ASP A 2 -42.48 5.65 20.13
C ASP A 2 -42.32 5.80 18.60
N SER A 3 -43.30 6.39 17.91
CA SER A 3 -43.25 6.56 16.45
C SER A 3 -42.16 7.54 15.98
N LEU A 4 -41.98 8.67 16.67
CA LEU A 4 -40.97 9.67 16.31
C LEU A 4 -39.56 9.16 16.59
N MET A 5 -39.38 8.44 17.71
CA MET A 5 -38.09 7.83 18.04
C MET A 5 -37.73 6.74 17.02
N ASN A 6 -38.69 5.88 16.67
CA ASN A 6 -38.49 4.83 15.65
C ASN A 6 -38.18 5.43 14.27
N GLN A 7 -38.87 6.51 13.89
CA GLN A 7 -38.63 7.19 12.63
C GLN A 7 -37.27 7.91 12.59
N GLY A 8 -36.82 8.45 13.72
CA GLY A 8 -35.46 8.99 13.87
C GLY A 8 -34.39 7.91 13.73
N LEU A 9 -34.59 6.73 14.34
CA LEU A 9 -33.69 5.59 14.20
C LEU A 9 -33.64 5.06 12.77
N GLU A 10 -34.78 4.95 12.11
CA GLU A 10 -34.87 4.53 10.70
C GLU A 10 -34.12 5.52 9.79
N LEU A 11 -34.32 6.83 10.01
CA LEU A 11 -33.61 7.87 9.25
C LEU A 11 -32.10 7.84 9.51
N MET A 12 -31.66 7.60 10.75
CA MET A 12 -30.25 7.48 11.09
C MET A 12 -29.61 6.26 10.42
N LEU A 13 -30.31 5.12 10.42
CA LEU A 13 -29.83 3.89 9.82
C LEU A 13 -29.74 4.01 8.29
N VAL A 14 -30.74 4.63 7.66
CA VAL A 14 -30.72 4.91 6.22
C VAL A 14 -29.60 5.90 5.87
N GLY A 15 -29.51 7.03 6.59
CA GLY A 15 -28.48 8.05 6.34
C GLY A 15 -27.07 7.51 6.53
N MET A 16 -26.83 6.81 7.64
CA MET A 16 -25.53 6.19 7.93
C MET A 16 -25.21 5.06 6.95
N GLY A 17 -26.21 4.28 6.54
CA GLY A 17 -26.05 3.23 5.53
C GLY A 17 -25.65 3.76 4.15
N VAL A 18 -26.30 4.82 3.67
CA VAL A 18 -25.96 5.46 2.39
C VAL A 18 -24.55 6.01 2.41
N VAL A 19 -24.16 6.72 3.49
CA VAL A 19 -22.80 7.23 3.65
C VAL A 19 -21.79 6.09 3.69
N PHE A 20 -22.07 5.03 4.43
CA PHE A 20 -21.18 3.86 4.51
C PHE A 20 -20.97 3.19 3.15
N VAL A 21 -22.05 2.96 2.40
CA VAL A 21 -21.97 2.42 1.02
C VAL A 21 -21.19 3.36 0.10
N PHE A 22 -21.45 4.66 0.19
CA PHE A 22 -20.72 5.67 -0.59
C PHE A 22 -19.21 5.63 -0.30
N LEU A 23 -18.82 5.53 0.98
CA LEU A 23 -17.42 5.39 1.37
C LEU A 23 -16.81 4.07 0.89
N ILE A 24 -17.53 2.94 0.96
CA ILE A 24 -17.06 1.66 0.41
C ILE A 24 -16.77 1.80 -1.08
N ILE A 25 -17.67 2.43 -1.83
CA ILE A 25 -17.47 2.67 -3.27
C ILE A 25 -16.24 3.55 -3.49
N LEU A 26 -16.11 4.66 -2.77
CA LEU A 26 -14.95 5.54 -2.87
C LEU A 26 -13.63 4.81 -2.57
N VAL A 27 -13.57 4.06 -1.48
CA VAL A 27 -12.40 3.26 -1.11
C VAL A 27 -12.12 2.20 -2.17
N GLY A 28 -13.15 1.57 -2.73
CA GLY A 28 -13.02 0.63 -3.84
C GLY A 28 -12.40 1.28 -5.08
N VAL A 29 -12.85 2.48 -5.45
CA VAL A 29 -12.31 3.24 -6.59
C VAL A 29 -10.86 3.67 -6.33
N THR A 30 -10.53 4.20 -5.15
CA THR A 30 -9.14 4.60 -4.84
C THR A 30 -8.22 3.40 -4.75
N THR A 31 -8.70 2.27 -4.25
CA THR A 31 -7.96 1.00 -4.23
C THR A 31 -7.76 0.47 -5.65
N LEU A 32 -8.79 0.53 -6.50
CA LEU A 32 -8.69 0.15 -7.90
C LEU A 32 -7.68 1.06 -8.62
N MET A 33 -7.74 2.36 -8.40
CA MET A 33 -6.75 3.31 -8.93
C MET A 33 -5.34 2.95 -8.46
N SER A 34 -5.14 2.67 -7.17
CA SER A 34 -3.86 2.24 -6.61
C SER A 34 -3.36 0.95 -7.26
N ALA A 35 -4.23 -0.05 -7.43
CA ALA A 35 -3.91 -1.32 -8.07
C ALA A 35 -3.59 -1.15 -9.57
N LEU A 36 -4.32 -0.28 -10.27
CA LEU A 36 -4.03 0.07 -11.66
C LEU A 36 -2.66 0.76 -11.76
N VAL A 37 -2.36 1.70 -10.86
CA VAL A 37 -1.06 2.37 -10.82
C VAL A 37 0.06 1.39 -10.50
N GLN A 38 -0.11 0.45 -9.56
CA GLN A 38 0.90 -0.58 -9.27
C GLN A 38 1.08 -1.57 -10.42
N ARG A 39 0.00 -1.94 -11.12
CA ARG A 39 0.03 -2.94 -12.20
C ARG A 39 0.50 -2.37 -13.53
N PHE A 40 0.10 -1.15 -13.87
CA PHE A 40 0.41 -0.49 -15.15
C PHE A 40 1.51 0.57 -15.03
N GLY A 41 1.70 1.15 -13.84
CA GLY A 41 2.83 2.01 -13.53
C GLY A 41 4.06 1.17 -13.20
N GLN A 42 4.75 0.66 -14.22
CA GLN A 42 6.15 0.24 -14.12
C GLN A 42 7.07 1.46 -13.92
N ALA A 43 6.77 2.32 -12.96
CA ALA A 43 7.71 3.28 -12.44
C ALA A 43 8.30 2.64 -11.18
N PRO A 44 9.62 2.43 -11.10
CA PRO A 44 10.27 2.14 -9.84
C PRO A 44 10.07 3.38 -8.96
N VAL A 45 8.96 3.44 -8.23
CA VAL A 45 8.97 4.17 -6.98
C VAL A 45 9.92 3.35 -6.13
N ALA A 46 11.19 3.78 -6.12
CA ALA A 46 12.10 3.40 -5.07
C ALA A 46 11.28 3.45 -3.78
N PRO A 47 11.32 2.41 -2.93
CA PRO A 47 10.66 2.52 -1.65
C PRO A 47 11.15 3.83 -1.05
N GLU A 48 10.22 4.77 -0.81
CA GLU A 48 10.44 5.88 0.10
C GLU A 48 10.73 5.15 1.41
N SER A 49 12.01 4.82 1.57
CA SER A 49 12.56 4.25 2.77
C SER A 49 12.21 5.31 3.79
N ALA A 50 11.19 5.05 4.60
CA ALA A 50 10.95 5.78 5.82
C ALA A 50 12.30 5.74 6.54
N ALA A 51 13.06 6.81 6.39
CA ALA A 51 14.45 6.83 6.80
C ALA A 51 14.45 6.54 8.29
N PRO A 52 15.15 5.48 8.77
CA PRO A 52 15.49 5.47 10.17
C PRO A 52 16.39 6.68 10.36
N SER A 53 15.89 7.68 11.08
CA SER A 53 16.69 8.77 11.60
C SER A 53 17.86 8.16 12.36
N GLY A 54 19.02 8.08 11.71
CA GLY A 54 20.20 7.43 12.23
C GLY A 54 21.33 7.60 11.23
N ALA A 55 22.19 8.58 11.49
CA ALA A 55 23.36 8.90 10.69
C ALA A 55 24.19 7.64 10.39
N VAL A 56 24.24 7.24 9.12
CA VAL A 56 25.19 6.22 8.66
C VAL A 56 26.33 6.96 7.97
N ALA A 57 27.50 6.91 8.62
CA ALA A 57 28.76 7.38 8.07
C ALA A 57 28.98 6.77 6.68
N ARG A 58 29.33 7.61 5.69
CA ARG A 58 29.75 7.16 4.36
C ARG A 58 31.01 6.33 4.53
N THR A 59 30.86 5.02 4.51
CA THR A 59 31.93 4.09 4.17
C THR A 59 31.73 3.74 2.71
N ASP A 60 32.71 4.06 1.86
CA ASP A 60 32.73 3.73 0.42
C ASP A 60 32.67 2.22 0.13
N VAL A 61 32.63 1.37 1.17
CA VAL A 61 32.43 -0.07 1.06
C VAL A 61 30.95 -0.37 1.29
N PRO A 62 30.24 -0.94 0.31
CA PRO A 62 28.86 -1.35 0.50
C PRO A 62 28.74 -2.35 1.67
N PRO A 63 27.69 -2.26 2.49
CA PRO A 63 27.47 -3.18 3.59
C PRO A 63 27.50 -4.64 3.12
N ALA A 64 28.03 -5.54 3.95
CA ALA A 64 28.11 -6.97 3.62
C ALA A 64 26.76 -7.60 3.19
N ALA A 65 25.64 -7.03 3.67
CA ALA A 65 24.29 -7.41 3.26
C ALA A 65 24.04 -7.17 1.76
N VAL A 66 24.53 -6.06 1.20
CA VAL A 66 24.39 -5.72 -0.22
C VAL A 66 25.21 -6.68 -1.08
N ILE A 67 26.43 -7.01 -0.65
CA ILE A 67 27.30 -7.97 -1.35
C ILE A 67 26.64 -9.35 -1.42
N LYS A 68 26.06 -9.83 -0.31
CA LYS A 68 25.31 -11.10 -0.27
C LYS A 68 24.07 -11.09 -1.17
N ALA A 69 23.33 -9.98 -1.23
CA ALA A 69 22.17 -9.83 -2.09
C ALA A 69 22.55 -9.85 -3.58
N ILE A 70 23.70 -9.25 -3.94
CA ILE A 70 24.24 -9.30 -5.30
C ILE A 70 24.66 -10.74 -5.65
N GLU A 71 25.32 -11.44 -4.74
CA GLU A 71 25.74 -12.84 -4.95
C GLU A 71 24.55 -13.77 -5.19
N SER A 72 23.48 -13.66 -4.38
CA SER A 72 22.28 -14.48 -4.55
C SER A 72 21.57 -14.18 -5.88
N ALA A 73 21.48 -12.90 -6.26
CA ALA A 73 20.90 -12.49 -7.54
C ALA A 73 21.69 -13.03 -8.74
N VAL A 74 23.03 -12.95 -8.71
CA VAL A 74 23.88 -13.48 -9.79
C VAL A 74 23.79 -15.00 -9.88
N ARG A 75 23.78 -15.70 -8.74
CA ARG A 75 23.64 -17.16 -8.70
C ARG A 75 22.29 -17.60 -9.27
N GLN A 76 21.21 -16.91 -8.93
CA GLN A 76 19.89 -17.17 -9.47
C GLN A 76 19.84 -16.92 -10.98
N HIS A 77 20.47 -15.84 -11.46
CA HIS A 77 20.53 -15.54 -12.89
C HIS A 77 21.28 -16.62 -13.69
N ARG A 78 22.39 -17.15 -13.14
CA ARG A 78 23.14 -18.23 -13.79
C ARG A 78 22.38 -19.55 -13.86
N GLN A 79 21.54 -19.82 -12.86
CA GLN A 79 20.67 -21.00 -12.86
C GLN A 79 19.52 -20.87 -13.85
N SER A 80 19.03 -19.64 -14.08
CA SER A 80 17.95 -19.36 -15.02
C SER A 80 18.42 -19.23 -16.48
N GLN A 81 19.74 -19.19 -16.74
CA GLN A 81 20.31 -19.05 -18.09
C GLN A 81 20.82 -20.40 -18.67
N SER A 82 20.53 -21.52 -18.01
CA SER A 82 20.79 -22.90 -18.47
C SER A 82 19.53 -23.74 -18.40
#